data_AF-A0AAJ2W3R9-F1
#
_entry.id   AF-A0AAJ2W3R9-F1
#
_cell.length_a   1.000
_cell.length_b   1.000
_cell.length_c   1.000
_cell.angle_alpha   90.00
_cell.angle_beta   90.00
_cell.angle_gamma   90.00
#
_symmetry.space_group_name_H-M   'P 1'
#
loop_
_entity.id
_entity.type
_entity.pdbx_description
1 polymer ?
#
loop_
_entity_poly.entity_id
_entity_poly.type
_entity_poly.pdbx_seq_one_letter_code
_entity_poly.pdbx_strand_id
1 'polypeptide(L)' 'MASLSYEQARDELVSVVSELEQGASTLERSLALWERGEALARRCEEWLMGARERLEAARRQAPAS' A
#
# COMPACT_ATOMS: atom_id res chain seq x y z
N MET A 1 10.38 10.62 -9.28
CA MET A 1 10.54 9.48 -8.36
C MET A 1 9.64 8.36 -8.85
N ALA A 2 10.18 7.19 -9.18
CA ALA A 2 9.35 6.07 -9.63
C ALA A 2 8.41 5.65 -8.48
N SER A 3 7.13 5.54 -8.77
CA SER A 3 6.13 5.00 -7.85
C SER A 3 6.42 3.51 -7.60
N LEU A 4 6.48 3.10 -6.33
CA LEU A 4 6.62 1.68 -5.96
C LEU A 4 5.51 0.84 -6.62
N SER A 5 5.87 -0.38 -7.06
CA SER A 5 4.89 -1.42 -7.38
C SER A 5 4.09 -1.82 -6.14
N TYR A 6 2.97 -2.52 -6.34
CA TYR A 6 2.15 -3.00 -5.23
C TYR A 6 2.94 -3.92 -4.30
N GLU A 7 3.68 -4.89 -4.86
CA GLU A 7 4.47 -5.85 -4.09
C GLU A 7 5.56 -5.16 -3.30
N GLN A 8 6.27 -4.21 -3.90
CA GLN A 8 7.30 -3.43 -3.19
C GLN A 8 6.70 -2.60 -2.05
N ALA A 9 5.57 -1.93 -2.28
CA ALA A 9 4.91 -1.13 -1.25
C ALA A 9 4.38 -2.00 -0.11
N ARG A 10 3.81 -3.18 -0.42
CA ARG A 10 3.33 -4.15 0.57
C ARG A 10 4.48 -4.71 1.40
N ASP A 11 5.55 -5.14 0.77
CA ASP A 11 6.68 -5.78 1.46
C ASP A 11 7.38 -4.78 2.38
N GLU A 12 7.52 -3.52 1.95
CA GLU A 12 8.03 -2.46 2.82
C GLU A 12 7.06 -2.15 3.98
N LEU A 13 5.75 -2.13 3.72
CA LEU A 13 4.75 -1.89 4.77
C LEU A 13 4.81 -2.98 5.86
N VAL A 14 4.98 -4.25 5.47
CA VAL A 14 5.16 -5.36 6.40
C VAL A 14 6.40 -5.15 7.27
N SER A 15 7.52 -4.71 6.68
CA SER A 15 8.74 -4.39 7.43
C SER A 15 8.49 -3.27 8.44
N VAL A 16 7.84 -2.18 8.03
CA VAL A 16 7.53 -1.03 8.90
C VAL A 16 6.63 -1.43 10.06
N VAL A 17 5.60 -2.22 9.80
CA VAL A 17 4.70 -2.73 10.85
C VAL A 17 5.48 -3.61 11.83
N SER A 18 6.33 -4.50 11.32
CA SER A 18 7.15 -5.35 12.18
C SER A 18 8.10 -4.55 13.08
N GLU A 19 8.72 -3.48 12.55
CA GLU A 19 9.54 -2.58 13.36
C GLU A 19 8.72 -1.84 14.43
N LEU A 20 7.50 -1.40 14.10
CA LEU A 20 6.60 -0.76 15.06
C LEU A 20 6.19 -1.72 16.20
N GLU A 21 5.87 -2.97 15.86
CA GLU A 21 5.46 -4.01 16.83
C GLU A 21 6.60 -4.42 17.77
N GLN A 22 7.84 -4.41 17.29
CA GLN A 22 9.02 -4.64 18.13
C GLN A 22 9.28 -3.49 19.12
N GLY A 23 8.70 -2.32 18.86
CA GLY A 23 8.88 -1.11 19.65
C GLY A 23 10.13 -0.33 19.22
N ALA A 24 9.96 0.94 18.87
CA ALA A 24 11.09 1.80 18.55
C ALA A 24 11.77 2.35 19.82
N SER A 25 13.06 2.62 19.71
CA SER A 25 13.87 3.16 20.81
C SER A 25 13.51 4.61 21.20
N THR A 26 12.90 5.38 20.29
CA THR A 26 12.47 6.77 20.54
C THR A 26 11.13 7.08 19.90
N LEU A 27 10.46 8.12 20.41
CA LEU A 27 9.18 8.60 19.88
C LEU A 27 9.31 9.10 18.43
N GLU A 28 10.38 9.83 18.12
CA GLU A 28 10.64 10.36 16.78
C GLU A 28 10.78 9.22 15.76
N ARG A 29 11.42 8.11 16.14
CA ARG A 29 11.51 6.93 15.29
C ARG A 29 10.15 6.26 15.11
N SER A 30 9.35 6.13 16.17
CA SER A 30 7.97 5.61 16.08
C SER A 30 7.11 6.45 15.14
N LEU A 31 7.19 7.77 15.22
CA LEU A 31 6.44 8.69 14.36
C LEU A 31 6.87 8.55 12.89
N ALA A 32 8.17 8.52 12.62
CA ALA A 32 8.68 8.35 11.26
C ALA A 32 8.24 7.01 10.64
N LEU A 33 8.27 5.92 11.43
CA LEU A 33 7.77 4.61 10.99
C LEU A 33 6.26 4.65 10.71
N TRP A 34 5.47 5.28 11.58
CA TRP A 34 4.03 5.43 11.38
C TRP A 34 3.71 6.22 10.11
N GLU A 35 4.33 7.38 9.90
CA GLU A 35 4.13 8.20 8.69
C GLU A 35 4.49 7.44 7.41
N ARG A 36 5.59 6.68 7.45
CA ARG A 36 5.99 5.81 6.33
C ARG A 36 4.95 4.72 6.09
N GLY A 37 4.47 4.06 7.15
CA GLY A 37 3.42 3.04 7.07
C GLY A 37 2.15 3.59 6.43
N GLU A 38 1.68 4.76 6.86
CA GLU A 38 0.51 5.44 6.31
C GLU A 38 0.67 5.80 4.81
N ALA A 39 1.87 6.20 4.41
CA ALA A 39 2.15 6.48 2.99
C ALA A 39 2.13 5.20 2.14
N LEU A 40 2.69 4.10 2.66
CA LEU A 40 2.72 2.81 1.98
C LEU A 40 1.32 2.18 1.90
N ALA A 41 0.53 2.26 2.98
CA ALA A 41 -0.85 1.79 3.01
C ALA A 41 -1.70 2.51 1.94
N ARG A 42 -1.60 3.84 1.86
CA ARG A 42 -2.27 4.63 0.82
C ARG A 42 -1.87 4.20 -0.58
N ARG A 43 -0.58 3.95 -0.83
CA ARG A 43 -0.12 3.44 -2.12
C ARG A 43 -0.70 2.05 -2.44
N CYS A 44 -0.75 1.15 -1.47
CA CYS A 44 -1.38 -0.16 -1.66
C CYS A 44 -2.87 -0.01 -2.02
N GLU A 45 -3.58 0.89 -1.36
CA GLU A 45 -4.99 1.18 -1.64
C GLU A 45 -5.20 1.75 -3.05
N GLU A 46 -4.39 2.72 -3.48
CA GLU A 46 -4.42 3.28 -4.84
C GLU A 46 -4.29 2.18 -5.90
N TRP A 47 -3.35 1.24 -5.72
CA TRP A 47 -3.16 0.10 -6.63
C TRP A 47 -4.39 -0.82 -6.67
N LEU A 48 -4.95 -1.16 -5.51
CA LEU A 48 -6.11 -2.05 -5.40
C LEU A 48 -7.36 -1.40 -5.98
N MET A 49 -7.55 -0.11 -5.76
CA MET A 49 -8.65 0.67 -6.33
C MET A 49 -8.57 0.70 -7.86
N GLY A 50 -7.41 1.06 -8.42
CA GLY A 50 -7.20 1.07 -9.87
C GLY A 50 -7.33 -0.32 -10.50
N ALA A 51 -6.91 -1.38 -9.80
CA ALA A 51 -7.16 -2.75 -10.26
C ALA A 51 -8.65 -3.09 -10.33
N ARG A 52 -9.42 -2.69 -9.30
CA ARG A 52 -10.87 -2.90 -9.24
C ARG A 52 -11.61 -2.13 -10.33
N GLU A 53 -11.24 -0.87 -10.58
CA GLU A 53 -11.83 -0.06 -11.64
C GLU A 53 -11.61 -0.65 -13.04
N ARG A 54 -10.40 -1.16 -13.31
CA ARG A 54 -10.08 -1.85 -14.57
C ARG A 54 -10.91 -3.12 -14.75
N LEU A 55 -11.10 -3.90 -13.69
CA LEU A 55 -11.93 -5.10 -13.73
C LEU A 55 -13.40 -4.75 -14.02
N GLU A 56 -13.94 -3.74 -13.35
CA GLU A 56 -15.31 -3.27 -13.58
C GLU A 56 -15.50 -2.71 -14.99
N ALA A 57 -14.52 -1.98 -15.52
CA ALA A 57 -14.54 -1.51 -16.90
C ALA A 57 -14.54 -2.67 -17.90
N ALA A 58 -13.70 -3.68 -17.69
CA ALA A 58 -13.66 -4.88 -18.52
C ALA A 58 -15.00 -5.64 -18.48
N ARG A 59 -15.62 -5.76 -17.30
CA ARG A 59 -16.93 -6.41 -17.13
C ARG A 59 -18.05 -5.69 -17.87
N ARG A 60 -18.05 -4.35 -17.91
CA ARG A 60 -19.03 -3.55 -18.68
C ARG A 60 -18.86 -3.67 -20.19
N GLN A 61 -17.65 -3.97 -20.66
CA GLN A 61 -17.34 -4.12 -22.08
C GLN A 61 -17.54 -5.55 -22.60
N ALA A 62 -17.72 -6.53 -21.70
CA ALA A 62 -18.03 -7.90 -22.09
C ALA A 62 -19.45 -7.97 -22.66
N PRO A 63 -19.64 -8.43 -23.92
CA PRO A 63 -20.97 -8.59 -24.48
C PRO A 63 -21.74 -9.66 -23.69
N ALA A 64 -23.01 -9.36 -23.38
CA ALA A 64 -23.91 -10.38 -22.86
C ALA A 64 -24.02 -11.50 -23.92
N SER A 65 -23.60 -12.70 -23.54
CA SER A 65 -23.76 -13.91 -24.34
C SER A 65 -25.19 -14.44 -24.22
#